data_AF-A0AAE6V3I7-F1
#
_entry.id   AF-A0AAE6V3I7-F1
#
_cell.length_a   1.000
_cell.length_b   1.000
_cell.length_c   1.000
_cell.angle_alpha   90.00
_cell.angle_beta   90.00
_cell.angle_gamma   90.00
#
_symmetry.space_group_name_H-M   'P 1'
#
loop_
_entity.id
_entity.type
_entity.pdbx_description
1 polymer ?
#
loop_
_entity_poly.entity_id
_entity_poly.type
_entity_poly.pdbx_seq_one_letter_code
_entity_poly.pdbx_strand_id
1 'polypeptide(L)'
;MTNPTPSVLLNGRSTACSGQCNVELNEGTTAYRQDQDIYPLLETAEVEIQRRLTDAKNDFEPVASRDEIVIWSKTDNIRVSEVRCIRIEIAGQPYLIEPSSDQQELVLQFAGKQLPTGIDAHFSGSLRLDTEATQNKTLIDTQIPNLSIYGTPQFQFRVLAQLALLAGQPALRELLQSARKGDPQGERLILMQLYAGNNAVHGQGWDPRTGVEGATAITTILYDPYTHGEDAVTALFTVLYSALVDLSAGDPTREVAFPD
;
A
#
# COMPACT_ATOMS: atom_id res chain seq x y z
N MET A 1 0.41 -26.25 36.82
CA MET A 1 1.10 -26.04 35.53
C MET A 1 0.14 -26.44 34.44
N THR A 2 -0.45 -25.47 33.75
CA THR A 2 -1.29 -25.71 32.57
C THR A 2 -0.38 -26.02 31.39
N ASN A 3 -0.67 -27.08 30.64
CA ASN A 3 0.05 -27.36 29.40
C ASN A 3 -0.07 -26.15 28.47
N PRO A 4 1.03 -25.71 27.81
CA PRO A 4 0.95 -24.62 26.86
C PRO A 4 0.03 -25.02 25.70
N THR A 5 -0.87 -24.10 25.29
CA THR A 5 -1.71 -24.27 24.11
C THR A 5 -0.80 -24.56 22.90
N PRO A 6 -1.05 -25.65 22.15
CA PRO A 6 -0.25 -25.97 20.98
C PRO A 6 -0.39 -24.87 19.92
N SER A 7 0.72 -24.54 19.27
CA SER A 7 0.71 -23.58 18.16
C SER A 7 0.08 -24.19 16.91
N VAL A 8 -0.68 -23.38 16.18
CA VAL A 8 -1.08 -23.70 14.81
C VAL A 8 0.08 -23.35 13.88
N LEU A 9 0.56 -24.33 13.11
CA LEU A 9 1.62 -24.12 12.12
C LEU A 9 1.00 -23.65 10.80
N LEU A 10 1.49 -22.54 10.26
CA LEU A 10 1.06 -21.96 9.01
C LEU A 10 2.21 -21.97 8.01
N ASN A 11 2.05 -22.76 6.94
CA ASN A 11 3.05 -22.93 5.91
C ASN A 11 2.85 -21.91 4.77
N GLY A 12 3.79 -20.98 4.64
CA GLY A 12 3.80 -19.93 3.62
C GLY A 12 3.93 -20.42 2.18
N ARG A 13 4.18 -21.72 1.96
CA ARG A 13 4.25 -22.33 0.62
C ARG A 13 2.89 -22.78 0.08
N SER A 14 1.82 -22.74 0.89
CA SER A 14 0.51 -23.17 0.42
C SER A 14 0.06 -22.34 -0.79
N THR A 15 -0.48 -23.02 -1.79
CA THR A 15 -1.14 -22.48 -2.98
C THR A 15 -2.54 -23.08 -3.15
N ALA A 16 -3.07 -23.70 -2.09
CA ALA A 16 -4.40 -24.29 -2.12
C ALA A 16 -5.44 -23.18 -2.27
N CYS A 17 -6.16 -23.20 -3.39
CA CYS A 17 -7.21 -22.24 -3.71
C CYS A 17 -8.59 -22.87 -3.47
N SER A 18 -9.43 -22.23 -2.64
CA SER A 18 -10.82 -22.65 -2.41
C SER A 18 -11.80 -21.67 -3.05
N GLY A 19 -11.67 -21.40 -4.36
CA GLY A 19 -12.58 -20.49 -5.07
C GLY A 19 -11.93 -19.75 -6.25
N GLN A 20 -12.41 -18.54 -6.55
CA GLN A 20 -11.66 -17.58 -7.39
C GLN A 20 -10.58 -16.92 -6.52
N CYS A 21 -9.33 -17.31 -6.73
CA CYS A 21 -8.21 -16.73 -6.01
C CYS A 21 -7.56 -15.56 -6.76
N ASN A 22 -7.70 -15.50 -8.08
CA ASN A 22 -7.17 -14.42 -8.89
C ASN A 22 -8.15 -13.24 -8.94
N VAL A 23 -7.65 -12.06 -8.59
CA VAL A 23 -8.36 -10.79 -8.63
C VAL A 23 -7.50 -9.80 -9.41
N GLU A 24 -7.98 -9.36 -10.57
CA GLU A 24 -7.41 -8.18 -11.23
C GLU A 24 -7.74 -6.96 -10.36
N LEU A 25 -6.72 -6.20 -9.99
CA LEU A 25 -6.85 -5.01 -9.18
C LEU A 25 -7.16 -3.83 -10.11
N ASN A 26 -8.30 -3.17 -9.89
CA ASN A 26 -8.69 -1.95 -10.64
C ASN A 26 -7.80 -0.73 -10.31
N GLU A 27 -6.76 -0.90 -9.50
CA GLU A 27 -5.80 0.14 -9.11
C GLU A 27 -4.57 0.13 -10.04
N GLY A 28 -4.81 0.47 -11.30
CA GLY A 28 -3.80 0.50 -12.37
C GLY A 28 -3.77 1.81 -13.16
N THR A 29 -2.77 1.93 -14.03
CA THR A 29 -2.80 2.86 -15.17
C THR A 29 -3.20 2.07 -16.42
N THR A 30 -3.51 2.73 -17.53
CA THR A 30 -3.85 2.04 -18.78
C THR A 30 -2.82 0.99 -19.18
N ALA A 31 -1.53 1.27 -18.97
CA ALA A 31 -0.44 0.35 -19.26
C ALA A 31 -0.05 -0.53 -18.05
N TYR A 32 -0.19 -0.03 -16.82
CA TYR A 32 0.26 -0.72 -15.62
C TYR A 32 -0.89 -1.42 -14.91
N ARG A 33 -0.86 -2.76 -14.88
CA ARG A 33 -1.90 -3.61 -14.26
C ARG A 33 -1.30 -4.45 -13.14
N GLN A 34 -2.12 -4.79 -12.15
CA GLN A 34 -1.75 -5.63 -11.03
C GLN A 34 -2.77 -6.75 -10.88
N ASP A 35 -2.29 -7.99 -10.87
CA ASP A 35 -3.10 -9.18 -10.61
C ASP A 35 -2.71 -9.71 -9.24
N GLN A 36 -3.69 -10.10 -8.43
CA GLN A 36 -3.45 -10.66 -7.10
C GLN A 36 -4.09 -12.04 -6.96
N ASP A 37 -3.27 -13.05 -6.67
CA ASP A 37 -3.73 -14.35 -6.22
C ASP A 37 -3.80 -14.39 -4.69
N ILE A 38 -4.98 -14.71 -4.14
CA ILE A 38 -5.25 -14.81 -2.72
C ILE A 38 -5.46 -16.28 -2.33
N TYR A 39 -4.55 -16.83 -1.51
CA TYR A 39 -4.65 -18.19 -1.00
C TYR A 39 -5.01 -18.18 0.49
N PRO A 40 -6.22 -18.62 0.89
CA PRO A 40 -6.58 -18.70 2.30
C PRO A 40 -5.75 -19.79 3.01
N LEU A 41 -5.13 -19.43 4.12
CA LEU A 41 -4.36 -20.36 4.96
C LEU A 41 -5.15 -20.77 6.20
N LEU A 42 -5.88 -19.84 6.80
CA LEU A 42 -6.71 -20.06 7.97
C LEU A 42 -7.80 -18.99 8.05
N GLU A 43 -9.02 -19.39 8.40
CA GLU A 43 -10.06 -18.44 8.79
C GLU A 43 -10.76 -18.93 10.06
N THR A 44 -10.89 -18.02 11.02
CA THR A 44 -11.59 -18.23 12.29
C THR A 44 -12.43 -16.98 12.64
N ALA A 45 -13.14 -17.05 13.77
CA ALA A 45 -13.86 -15.90 14.29
C ALA A 45 -12.93 -14.72 14.66
N GLU A 46 -11.67 -14.99 15.04
CA GLU A 46 -10.74 -13.98 15.57
C GLU A 46 -9.64 -13.57 14.59
N VAL A 47 -9.37 -14.40 13.58
CA VAL A 47 -8.29 -14.15 12.62
C VAL A 47 -8.60 -14.75 11.25
N GLU A 48 -8.23 -14.03 10.20
CA GLU A 48 -8.12 -14.51 8.83
C GLU A 48 -6.64 -14.39 8.40
N ILE A 49 -6.08 -15.45 7.84
CA ILE A 49 -4.69 -15.51 7.39
C ILE A 49 -4.67 -16.02 5.97
N GLN A 50 -4.00 -15.29 5.11
CA GLN A 50 -3.92 -15.54 3.68
C GLN A 50 -2.51 -15.29 3.17
N ARG A 51 -2.10 -16.05 2.16
CA ARG A 51 -0.96 -15.67 1.31
C ARG A 51 -1.49 -14.87 0.13
N ARG A 52 -0.82 -13.78 -0.23
CA ARG A 52 -1.12 -12.98 -1.42
C ARG A 52 0.10 -12.97 -2.32
N LEU A 53 -0.09 -13.38 -3.57
CA LEU A 53 0.89 -13.19 -4.63
C LEU A 53 0.37 -12.10 -5.55
N THR A 54 1.09 -10.98 -5.62
CA THR A 54 0.75 -9.88 -6.52
C THR A 54 1.77 -9.83 -7.63
N ASP A 55 1.32 -9.92 -8.87
CA ASP A 55 2.13 -9.73 -10.06
C ASP A 55 1.74 -8.42 -10.75
N ALA A 56 2.73 -7.62 -11.11
CA ALA A 56 2.54 -6.39 -11.84
C ALA A 56 3.04 -6.52 -13.28
N LYS A 57 2.29 -5.93 -14.21
CA LYS A 57 2.60 -5.89 -15.64
C LYS A 57 2.60 -4.46 -16.15
N ASN A 58 3.51 -4.14 -17.06
CA ASN A 58 3.48 -2.91 -17.83
C ASN A 58 3.35 -3.26 -19.32
N ASP A 59 2.27 -2.83 -19.96
CA ASP A 59 1.91 -3.21 -21.34
C ASP A 59 1.99 -4.73 -21.55
N PHE A 60 1.37 -5.48 -20.62
CA PHE A 60 1.32 -6.94 -20.56
C PHE A 60 2.65 -7.65 -20.24
N GLU A 61 3.78 -6.93 -20.17
CA GLU A 61 5.06 -7.50 -19.78
C GLU A 61 5.20 -7.54 -18.24
N PRO A 62 5.59 -8.68 -17.64
CA PRO A 62 5.83 -8.75 -16.20
C PRO A 62 6.98 -7.82 -15.77
N VAL A 63 6.74 -6.98 -14.77
CA VAL A 63 7.73 -6.00 -14.27
C VAL A 63 8.08 -6.13 -12.81
N ALA A 64 7.18 -6.69 -11.99
CA ALA A 64 7.43 -6.91 -10.57
C ALA A 64 6.51 -8.00 -10.01
N SER A 65 6.90 -8.59 -8.89
CA SER A 65 6.05 -9.47 -8.10
C SER A 65 6.27 -9.22 -6.60
N ARG A 66 5.26 -9.51 -5.79
CA ARG A 66 5.32 -9.48 -4.32
C ARG A 66 4.61 -10.70 -3.74
N ASP A 67 5.24 -11.35 -2.77
CA ASP A 67 4.69 -12.47 -2.01
C ASP A 67 4.53 -12.05 -0.54
N GLU A 68 3.29 -12.03 -0.05
CA GLU A 68 2.94 -11.62 1.32
C GLU A 68 2.19 -12.74 2.05
N ILE A 69 2.44 -12.92 3.34
CA ILE A 69 1.47 -13.52 4.26
C ILE A 69 0.80 -12.37 5.01
N VAL A 70 -0.50 -12.20 4.76
CA VAL A 70 -1.34 -11.18 5.39
C VAL A 70 -2.18 -11.81 6.48
N ILE A 71 -2.03 -11.27 7.69
CA ILE A 71 -2.69 -11.72 8.92
C ILE A 71 -3.65 -10.63 9.33
N TRP A 72 -4.93 -10.92 9.21
CA TRP A 72 -6.01 -10.05 9.61
C TRP A 72 -6.53 -10.44 10.98
N SER A 73 -6.16 -9.69 12.02
CA SER A 73 -6.72 -9.88 13.35
C SER A 73 -8.00 -9.07 13.52
N LYS A 74 -9.06 -9.74 13.98
CA LYS A 74 -10.37 -9.16 14.30
C LYS A 74 -10.43 -8.67 15.75
N THR A 75 -9.32 -8.74 16.49
CA THR A 75 -9.16 -8.34 17.89
C THR A 75 -7.90 -7.47 18.05
N ASP A 76 -7.80 -6.77 19.18
CA ASP A 76 -6.60 -6.04 19.60
C ASP A 76 -5.75 -6.83 20.61
N ASN A 77 -6.23 -7.98 21.09
CA ASN A 77 -5.49 -8.88 21.97
C ASN A 77 -4.45 -9.68 21.18
N ILE A 78 -3.34 -9.01 20.87
CA ILE A 78 -2.25 -9.56 20.06
C ILE A 78 -0.93 -9.45 20.82
N ARG A 79 -0.20 -10.55 20.83
CA ARG A 79 1.17 -10.61 21.31
C ARG A 79 2.08 -11.13 20.20
N VAL A 80 3.15 -10.39 19.94
CA VAL A 80 4.20 -10.83 19.02
C VAL A 80 5.42 -11.22 19.84
N SER A 81 6.09 -12.29 19.42
CA SER A 81 7.36 -12.71 20.00
C SER A 81 8.28 -13.19 18.91
N GLU A 82 9.55 -12.85 19.03
CA GLU A 82 10.61 -13.29 18.13
C GLU A 82 11.56 -14.20 18.91
N VAL A 83 11.31 -15.51 18.87
CA VAL A 83 12.20 -16.51 19.46
C VAL A 83 12.60 -17.48 18.37
N ARG A 84 13.67 -17.15 17.64
CA ARG A 84 14.16 -17.85 16.43
C ARG A 84 13.27 -17.71 15.18
N CYS A 85 11.99 -17.43 15.36
CA CYS A 85 11.00 -17.16 14.33
C CYS A 85 9.91 -16.21 14.88
N ILE A 86 9.18 -15.55 13.98
CA ILE A 86 8.03 -14.71 14.36
C ILE A 86 6.88 -15.62 14.78
N ARG A 87 6.47 -15.47 16.04
CA ARG A 87 5.28 -16.11 16.61
C ARG A 87 4.29 -15.03 16.98
N ILE A 88 3.05 -15.19 16.52
CA ILE A 88 1.96 -14.27 16.79
C ILE A 88 0.90 -15.02 17.60
N GLU A 89 0.52 -14.46 18.75
CA GLU A 89 -0.58 -14.96 19.56
C GLU A 89 -1.75 -13.99 19.42
N ILE A 90 -2.91 -14.50 19.02
CA ILE A 90 -4.13 -13.71 18.82
C ILE A 90 -5.22 -14.34 19.68
N ALA A 91 -5.83 -13.54 20.56
CA ALA A 91 -6.84 -14.01 21.51
C ALA A 91 -6.40 -15.24 22.33
N GLY A 92 -5.11 -15.32 22.70
CA GLY A 92 -4.54 -16.43 23.46
C GLY A 92 -4.22 -17.69 22.65
N GLN A 93 -4.50 -17.70 21.33
CA GLN A 93 -4.11 -18.78 20.43
C GLN A 93 -2.78 -18.45 19.74
N PRO A 94 -1.73 -19.26 19.94
CA PRO A 94 -0.45 -19.06 19.26
C PRO A 94 -0.46 -19.59 17.82
N TYR A 95 0.15 -18.82 16.93
CA TYR A 95 0.41 -19.12 15.52
C TYR A 95 1.90 -19.05 15.25
N LEU A 96 2.43 -20.11 14.64
CA LEU A 96 3.80 -20.17 14.15
C LEU A 96 3.78 -20.04 12.64
N ILE A 97 4.46 -19.02 12.14
CA ILE A 97 4.45 -18.67 10.71
C ILE A 97 5.79 -19.08 10.13
N GLU A 98 5.76 -19.91 9.10
CA GLU A 98 6.94 -20.32 8.34
C GLU A 98 6.86 -19.73 6.94
N PRO A 99 7.55 -18.59 6.69
CA PRO A 99 7.67 -18.04 5.35
C PRO A 99 8.25 -19.05 4.36
N SER A 100 7.81 -18.96 3.11
CA SER A 100 8.29 -19.78 2.01
C SER A 100 9.76 -19.46 1.65
N SER A 101 10.18 -18.21 1.88
CA SER A 101 11.50 -17.63 1.62
C SER A 101 11.72 -16.37 2.47
N ASP A 102 12.97 -15.89 2.53
CA ASP A 102 13.32 -14.64 3.23
C ASP A 102 12.72 -13.37 2.58
N GLN A 103 12.24 -13.49 1.34
CA GLN A 103 11.60 -12.39 0.60
C GLN A 103 10.08 -12.35 0.78
N GLN A 104 9.47 -13.39 1.34
CA GLN A 104 8.04 -13.40 1.60
C GLN A 104 7.75 -12.48 2.79
N GLU A 105 7.08 -11.37 2.51
CA GLU A 105 6.79 -10.35 3.50
C GLU A 105 5.70 -10.84 4.48
N LEU A 106 5.86 -10.51 5.77
CA LEU A 106 4.84 -10.75 6.77
C LEU A 106 4.14 -9.44 7.11
N VAL A 107 2.81 -9.47 7.07
CA VAL A 107 1.97 -8.29 7.31
C VAL A 107 0.94 -8.64 8.37
N LEU A 108 0.95 -7.90 9.49
CA LEU A 108 -0.08 -7.97 10.51
C LEU A 108 -0.97 -6.73 10.43
N GLN A 109 -2.23 -6.96 10.10
CA GLN A 109 -3.29 -5.96 10.02
C GLN A 109 -4.29 -6.21 11.15
N PHE A 110 -4.58 -5.18 11.95
CA PHE A 110 -5.46 -5.34 13.10
C PHE A 110 -6.26 -4.07 13.40
N ALA A 111 -7.44 -4.24 13.97
CA ALA A 111 -8.38 -3.14 14.22
C ALA A 111 -7.92 -2.18 15.35
N GLY A 112 -6.98 -2.60 16.19
CA GLY A 112 -6.49 -1.83 17.33
C GLY A 112 -5.62 -0.63 16.95
N LYS A 113 -5.60 0.38 17.83
CA LYS A 113 -4.76 1.60 17.72
C LYS A 113 -3.36 1.43 18.30
N GLN A 114 -3.24 0.59 19.31
CA GLN A 114 -1.99 0.40 20.05
C GLN A 114 -1.17 -0.71 19.42
N LEU A 115 0.15 -0.57 19.42
CA LEU A 115 1.03 -1.64 18.94
C LEU A 115 0.79 -2.93 19.75
N PRO A 116 0.87 -4.11 19.11
CA PRO A 116 0.79 -5.38 19.81
C PRO A 116 1.84 -5.50 20.91
N THR A 117 1.51 -6.25 21.97
CA THR A 117 2.48 -6.48 23.05
C THR A 117 3.67 -7.27 22.53
N GLY A 118 4.89 -6.88 22.90
CA GLY A 118 6.14 -7.56 22.49
C GLY A 118 6.75 -7.02 21.19
N ILE A 119 6.10 -6.04 20.55
CA ILE A 119 6.76 -5.15 19.60
C ILE A 119 7.32 -3.97 20.39
N ASP A 120 8.65 -3.91 20.51
CA ASP A 120 9.36 -2.78 21.08
C ASP A 120 10.53 -2.36 20.17
N ALA A 121 11.35 -1.42 20.62
CA ALA A 121 12.48 -0.92 19.85
C ALA A 121 13.57 -1.97 19.55
N HIS A 122 13.50 -3.15 20.16
CA HIS A 122 14.45 -4.26 19.96
C HIS A 122 13.89 -5.39 19.09
N PHE A 123 12.65 -5.28 18.62
CA PHE A 123 12.09 -6.22 17.66
C PHE A 123 12.85 -6.12 16.33
N SER A 124 13.46 -7.22 15.89
CA SER A 124 14.28 -7.29 14.66
C SER A 124 13.56 -8.00 13.51
N GLY A 125 12.41 -8.60 13.77
CA GLY A 125 11.65 -9.34 12.79
C GLY A 125 11.17 -8.46 11.63
N SER A 126 11.20 -9.02 10.41
CA SER A 126 10.58 -8.39 9.24
C SER A 126 9.06 -8.60 9.32
N LEU A 127 8.37 -7.68 10.00
CA LEU A 127 6.91 -7.67 10.14
C LEU A 127 6.37 -6.27 9.91
N ARG A 128 5.58 -6.09 8.84
CA ARG A 128 4.80 -4.86 8.62
C ARG A 128 3.60 -4.84 9.56
N LEU A 129 3.38 -3.70 10.22
CA LEU A 129 2.26 -3.48 11.13
C LEU A 129 1.32 -2.39 10.59
N ASP A 130 0.06 -2.78 10.38
CA ASP A 130 -1.03 -1.89 10.00
C ASP A 130 -2.07 -1.86 11.14
N THR A 131 -2.09 -0.75 11.87
CA THR A 131 -3.08 -0.45 12.93
C THR A 131 -4.36 0.13 12.34
N GLU A 132 -5.47 0.02 13.06
CA GLU A 132 -6.80 0.49 12.59
C GLU A 132 -7.14 -0.01 11.18
N ALA A 133 -6.63 -1.20 10.83
CA ALA A 133 -6.76 -1.69 9.47
C ALA A 133 -8.22 -1.99 9.17
N THR A 134 -8.68 -1.58 7.97
CA THR A 134 -9.92 -2.13 7.38
C THR A 134 -9.64 -2.59 5.94
N GLN A 135 -10.40 -3.58 5.46
CA GLN A 135 -10.28 -4.07 4.08
C GLN A 135 -10.95 -3.12 3.07
N ASN A 136 -11.88 -2.28 3.53
CA ASN A 136 -12.67 -1.44 2.65
C ASN A 136 -11.85 -0.26 2.12
N LYS A 137 -11.69 -0.22 0.79
CA LYS A 137 -11.09 0.94 0.12
C LYS A 137 -12.11 2.07 0.05
N THR A 138 -11.64 3.28 0.27
CA THR A 138 -12.44 4.50 0.11
C THR A 138 -11.62 5.56 -0.63
N LEU A 139 -12.32 6.55 -1.17
CA LEU A 139 -11.72 7.72 -1.77
C LEU A 139 -11.85 8.90 -0.82
N ILE A 140 -10.73 9.58 -0.56
CA ILE A 140 -10.69 10.80 0.24
C ILE A 140 -10.03 11.92 -0.56
N ASP A 141 -10.52 13.15 -0.39
CA ASP A 141 -9.86 14.33 -0.92
C ASP A 141 -8.86 14.87 0.09
N THR A 142 -7.70 15.33 -0.38
CA THR A 142 -6.65 15.88 0.48
C THR A 142 -6.80 17.40 0.62
N GLN A 143 -5.98 18.00 1.49
CA GLN A 143 -5.87 19.47 1.58
C GLN A 143 -5.14 20.08 0.37
N ILE A 144 -4.51 19.25 -0.48
CA ILE A 144 -3.88 19.69 -1.72
C ILE A 144 -4.96 19.69 -2.81
N PRO A 145 -5.24 20.83 -3.48
CA PRO A 145 -6.23 20.89 -4.55
C PRO A 145 -5.95 19.85 -5.63
N ASN A 146 -7.02 19.22 -6.14
CA ASN A 146 -7.00 18.20 -7.19
C ASN A 146 -6.22 16.92 -6.84
N LEU A 147 -5.81 16.71 -5.59
CA LEU A 147 -5.19 15.47 -5.12
C LEU A 147 -6.15 14.70 -4.21
N SER A 148 -6.44 13.47 -4.60
CA SER A 148 -7.21 12.51 -3.81
C SER A 148 -6.39 11.26 -3.52
N ILE A 149 -6.79 10.48 -2.52
CA ILE A 149 -6.18 9.20 -2.17
C ILE A 149 -7.28 8.14 -2.21
N TYR A 150 -7.06 7.07 -2.97
CA TYR A 150 -7.92 5.89 -3.00
C TYR A 150 -7.19 4.66 -2.48
N GLY A 151 -7.76 4.02 -1.48
CA GLY A 151 -7.17 2.83 -0.86
C GLY A 151 -7.75 2.54 0.51
N THR A 152 -7.13 1.60 1.22
CA THR A 152 -7.53 1.23 2.58
C THR A 152 -7.16 2.32 3.59
N PRO A 153 -7.78 2.38 4.77
CA PRO A 153 -7.45 3.38 5.79
C PRO A 153 -5.99 3.38 6.21
N GLN A 154 -5.34 2.23 6.30
CA GLN A 154 -3.92 2.12 6.62
C GLN A 154 -3.03 2.74 5.54
N PHE A 155 -3.34 2.52 4.26
CA PHE A 155 -2.64 3.18 3.15
C PHE A 155 -2.85 4.70 3.19
N GLN A 156 -4.12 5.13 3.31
CA GLN A 156 -4.47 6.55 3.39
C GLN A 156 -3.76 7.25 4.57
N PHE A 157 -3.73 6.62 5.74
CA PHE A 157 -3.07 7.14 6.93
C PHE A 157 -1.58 7.37 6.69
N ARG A 158 -0.87 6.39 6.10
CA ARG A 158 0.57 6.50 5.81
C ARG A 158 0.86 7.61 4.80
N VAL A 159 0.09 7.68 3.72
CA VAL A 159 0.24 8.72 2.70
C VAL A 159 -0.08 10.10 3.27
N LEU A 160 -1.15 10.25 4.05
CA LEU A 160 -1.49 11.52 4.71
C LEU A 160 -0.40 11.98 5.68
N ALA A 161 0.21 11.06 6.44
CA ALA A 161 1.32 11.39 7.33
C ALA A 161 2.53 11.92 6.54
N GLN A 162 2.87 11.30 5.41
CA GLN A 162 3.93 11.78 4.53
C GLN A 162 3.57 13.14 3.91
N LEU A 163 2.34 13.33 3.42
CA LEU A 163 1.85 14.61 2.90
C LEU A 163 1.91 15.73 3.94
N ALA A 164 1.60 15.44 5.21
CA ALA A 164 1.71 16.41 6.29
C ALA A 164 3.16 16.86 6.53
N LEU A 165 4.12 15.93 6.44
CA LEU A 165 5.56 16.26 6.51
C LEU A 165 6.01 17.08 5.30
N LEU A 166 5.53 16.75 4.09
CA LEU A 166 5.78 17.52 2.88
C LEU A 166 5.30 18.98 3.01
N ALA A 167 4.10 19.18 3.56
CA ALA A 167 3.53 20.52 3.75
C ALA A 167 4.32 21.38 4.75
N GLY A 168 5.03 20.73 5.69
CA GLY A 168 5.93 21.38 6.64
C GLY A 168 7.26 21.86 6.03
N GLN A 169 7.58 21.49 4.79
CA GLN A 169 8.81 21.88 4.09
C GLN A 169 8.55 23.00 3.07
N PRO A 170 8.97 24.27 3.33
CA PRO A 170 8.64 25.41 2.48
C PRO A 170 9.11 25.28 1.02
N ALA A 171 10.36 24.83 0.79
CA ALA A 171 10.90 24.65 -0.57
C ALA A 171 10.11 23.62 -1.39
N LEU A 172 9.63 22.58 -0.70
CA LEU A 172 8.85 21.50 -1.29
C LEU A 172 7.42 21.95 -1.60
N ARG A 173 6.85 22.75 -0.69
CA ARG A 173 5.55 23.40 -0.87
C ARG A 173 5.56 24.38 -2.04
N GLU A 174 6.60 25.19 -2.19
CA GLU A 174 6.75 26.13 -3.31
C GLU A 174 6.84 25.40 -4.64
N LEU A 175 7.58 24.29 -4.69
CA LEU A 175 7.72 23.48 -5.88
C LEU A 175 6.40 22.75 -6.24
N LEU A 176 5.66 22.25 -5.25
CA LEU A 176 4.29 21.75 -5.48
C LEU A 176 3.33 22.86 -5.93
N GLN A 177 3.53 24.11 -5.49
CA GLN A 177 2.71 25.25 -5.93
C GLN A 177 3.07 25.75 -7.33
N SER A 178 4.33 25.67 -7.74
CA SER A 178 4.75 26.04 -9.10
C SER A 178 4.24 25.03 -10.13
N ALA A 179 4.30 23.73 -9.81
CA ALA A 179 3.76 22.66 -10.61
C ALA A 179 2.23 22.77 -10.83
N ARG A 180 1.49 23.37 -9.87
CA ARG A 180 0.05 23.69 -9.99
C ARG A 180 -0.30 24.82 -10.96
N LYS A 181 0.67 25.55 -11.52
CA LYS A 181 0.38 26.63 -12.48
C LYS A 181 0.07 26.08 -13.88
N GLY A 182 0.42 24.82 -14.18
CA GLY A 182 -0.18 24.03 -15.26
C GLY A 182 -1.65 23.72 -14.93
N ASP A 183 -2.55 23.78 -15.90
CA ASP A 183 -4.00 23.95 -15.76
C ASP A 183 -4.71 23.37 -14.49
N PRO A 184 -5.08 24.23 -13.52
CA PRO A 184 -5.74 23.81 -12.27
C PRO A 184 -7.22 23.42 -12.40
N GLN A 185 -7.83 23.47 -13.58
CA GLN A 185 -9.28 23.28 -13.77
C GLN A 185 -9.68 21.93 -14.40
N GLY A 186 -8.76 21.13 -14.94
CA GLY A 186 -9.11 19.94 -15.74
C GLY A 186 -8.75 18.60 -15.11
N GLU A 187 -7.53 18.46 -14.58
CA GLU A 187 -6.96 17.14 -14.28
C GLU A 187 -6.83 16.88 -12.78
N ARG A 188 -7.26 15.70 -12.33
CA ARG A 188 -7.14 15.26 -10.93
C ARG A 188 -6.08 14.17 -10.80
N LEU A 189 -5.31 14.26 -9.73
CA LEU A 189 -4.37 13.22 -9.30
C LEU A 189 -5.05 12.31 -8.28
N ILE A 190 -4.92 11.00 -8.46
CA ILE A 190 -5.39 10.01 -7.48
C ILE A 190 -4.21 9.11 -7.10
N LEU A 191 -3.79 9.19 -5.84
CA LEU A 191 -2.83 8.26 -5.26
C LEU A 191 -3.52 6.94 -4.93
N MET A 192 -2.97 5.84 -5.43
CA MET A 192 -3.43 4.47 -5.18
C MET A 192 -2.25 3.60 -4.76
N GLN A 193 -2.55 2.49 -4.08
CA GLN A 193 -1.51 1.61 -3.59
C GLN A 193 -0.84 0.84 -4.74
N LEU A 194 0.49 0.91 -4.80
CA LEU A 194 1.32 -0.02 -5.55
C LEU A 194 1.55 -1.25 -4.68
N TYR A 195 1.02 -2.40 -5.11
CA TYR A 195 1.14 -3.66 -4.37
C TYR A 195 2.38 -4.46 -4.78
N ALA A 196 2.90 -4.31 -6.00
CA ALA A 196 4.15 -4.94 -6.42
C ALA A 196 5.01 -3.96 -7.22
N GLY A 197 6.30 -3.88 -6.88
CA GLY A 197 7.26 -2.96 -7.49
C GLY A 197 7.75 -1.88 -6.53
N ASN A 198 8.97 -1.39 -6.79
CA ASN A 198 9.65 -0.45 -5.89
C ASN A 198 9.63 1.00 -6.38
N ASN A 199 9.29 1.20 -7.65
CA ASN A 199 9.21 2.52 -8.25
C ASN A 199 7.74 2.88 -8.45
N ALA A 200 7.37 4.07 -7.99
CA ALA A 200 6.05 4.60 -8.24
C ALA A 200 5.81 4.77 -9.75
N VAL A 201 4.56 4.61 -10.18
CA VAL A 201 4.14 4.66 -11.59
C VAL A 201 2.97 5.61 -11.71
N HIS A 202 2.93 6.45 -12.75
CA HIS A 202 1.78 7.31 -13.01
C HIS A 202 1.38 7.31 -14.48
N GLY A 203 0.11 7.65 -14.74
CA GLY A 203 -0.44 7.73 -16.08
C GLY A 203 -1.95 7.88 -16.07
N GLN A 204 -2.56 7.89 -17.25
CA GLN A 204 -4.02 7.84 -17.38
C GLN A 204 -4.54 6.58 -16.67
N GLY A 205 -5.56 6.76 -15.85
CA GLY A 205 -5.99 5.70 -14.95
C GLY A 205 -7.48 5.66 -14.72
N TRP A 206 -7.84 4.81 -13.78
CA TRP A 206 -9.21 4.54 -13.39
C TRP A 206 -9.74 5.58 -12.38
N ASP A 207 -10.97 6.04 -12.56
CA ASP A 207 -11.66 6.92 -11.60
C ASP A 207 -12.56 6.12 -10.64
N PRO A 208 -12.21 5.98 -9.36
CA PRO A 208 -13.02 5.28 -8.36
C PRO A 208 -14.42 5.88 -8.14
N ARG A 209 -14.65 7.13 -8.53
CA ARG A 209 -15.96 7.78 -8.36
C ARG A 209 -16.97 7.33 -9.41
N THR A 210 -16.51 7.12 -10.63
CA THR A 210 -17.35 6.84 -11.81
C THR A 210 -17.21 5.40 -12.30
N GLY A 211 -16.13 4.71 -11.88
CA GLY A 211 -15.78 3.37 -12.35
C GLY A 211 -15.21 3.34 -13.77
N VAL A 212 -14.89 4.51 -14.36
CA VAL A 212 -14.44 4.63 -15.75
C VAL A 212 -12.91 4.49 -15.83
N GLU A 213 -12.44 3.60 -16.70
CA GLU A 213 -11.02 3.45 -17.04
C GLU A 213 -10.59 4.45 -18.13
N GLY A 214 -9.33 4.92 -18.06
CA GLY A 214 -8.75 5.77 -19.09
C GLY A 214 -9.38 7.16 -19.16
N ALA A 215 -9.91 7.66 -18.03
CA ALA A 215 -10.47 9.01 -17.98
C ALA A 215 -9.35 10.04 -18.21
N THR A 216 -9.42 10.77 -19.32
CA THR A 216 -8.37 11.71 -19.75
C THR A 216 -8.13 12.85 -18.75
N ALA A 217 -9.11 13.15 -17.90
CA ALA A 217 -9.04 14.14 -16.84
C ALA A 217 -8.47 13.58 -15.51
N ILE A 218 -8.02 12.33 -15.47
CA ILE A 218 -7.54 11.67 -14.24
C ILE A 218 -6.17 11.04 -14.49
N THR A 219 -5.21 11.41 -13.65
CA THR A 219 -3.92 10.73 -13.54
C THR A 219 -3.90 9.89 -12.27
N THR A 220 -3.76 8.59 -12.44
CA THR A 220 -3.52 7.68 -11.31
C THR A 220 -2.03 7.63 -11.03
N ILE A 221 -1.67 7.69 -9.76
CA ILE A 221 -0.32 7.53 -9.25
C ILE A 221 -0.30 6.31 -8.35
N LEU A 222 0.33 5.22 -8.80
CA LEU A 222 0.58 4.03 -8.01
C LEU A 222 1.82 4.25 -7.15
N TYR A 223 1.65 4.17 -5.84
CA TYR A 223 2.69 4.47 -4.86
C TYR A 223 2.66 3.46 -3.72
N ASP A 224 3.84 3.00 -3.30
CA ASP A 224 4.00 2.12 -2.13
C ASP A 224 4.61 2.94 -0.97
N PRO A 225 3.85 3.29 0.08
CA PRO A 225 4.37 4.06 1.20
C PRO A 225 5.27 3.23 2.14
N TYR A 226 5.39 1.92 1.93
CA TYR A 226 6.07 1.00 2.84
C TYR A 226 7.51 0.67 2.42
N THR A 227 7.87 0.83 1.15
CA THR A 227 9.17 0.40 0.59
C THR A 227 10.31 1.39 0.77
N HIS A 228 10.00 2.64 1.14
CA HIS A 228 10.96 3.73 1.08
C HIS A 228 11.57 4.14 2.42
N GLY A 229 11.14 3.54 3.54
CA GLY A 229 11.72 3.80 4.86
C GLY A 229 11.81 5.29 5.20
N GLU A 230 13.01 5.77 5.55
CA GLU A 230 13.28 7.18 5.89
C GLU A 230 13.15 8.12 4.68
N ASP A 231 13.33 7.63 3.45
CA ASP A 231 13.25 8.40 2.21
C ASP A 231 11.82 8.49 1.64
N ALA A 232 10.83 7.97 2.35
CA ALA A 232 9.45 7.89 1.86
C ALA A 232 8.84 9.25 1.51
N VAL A 233 9.20 10.31 2.24
CA VAL A 233 8.78 11.68 1.97
C VAL A 233 9.36 12.17 0.63
N THR A 234 10.67 11.95 0.40
CA THR A 234 11.35 12.30 -0.86
C THR A 234 10.80 11.50 -2.04
N ALA A 235 10.49 10.22 -1.84
CA ALA A 235 9.88 9.37 -2.86
C ALA A 235 8.48 9.86 -3.25
N LEU A 236 7.61 10.14 -2.26
CA LEU A 236 6.28 10.70 -2.51
C LEU A 236 6.35 12.04 -3.22
N PHE A 237 7.28 12.90 -2.82
CA PHE A 237 7.53 14.16 -3.50
C PHE A 237 7.89 13.97 -4.97
N THR A 238 8.86 13.10 -5.23
CA THR A 238 9.41 12.89 -6.58
C THR A 238 8.34 12.42 -7.55
N VAL A 239 7.48 11.48 -7.12
CA VAL A 239 6.38 11.00 -7.97
C VAL A 239 5.30 12.07 -8.19
N LEU A 240 4.92 12.82 -7.14
CA LEU A 240 3.94 13.91 -7.29
C LEU A 240 4.46 14.98 -8.24
N TYR A 241 5.74 15.33 -8.15
CA TYR A 241 6.36 16.27 -9.05
C TYR A 241 6.37 15.77 -10.49
N SER A 242 6.83 14.53 -10.72
CA SER A 242 6.88 13.94 -12.05
C SER A 242 5.51 13.90 -12.71
N ALA A 243 4.48 13.48 -11.97
CA ALA A 243 3.11 13.46 -12.48
C ALA A 243 2.62 14.87 -12.87
N LEU A 244 2.89 15.89 -12.06
CA LEU A 244 2.50 17.26 -12.37
C LEU A 244 3.26 17.84 -13.58
N VAL A 245 4.55 17.53 -13.72
CA VAL A 245 5.36 17.96 -14.87
C VAL A 245 4.80 17.38 -16.17
N ASP A 246 4.48 16.08 -16.18
CA ASP A 246 3.93 15.42 -17.37
C ASP A 246 2.58 16.00 -17.79
N LEU A 247 1.72 16.34 -16.81
CA LEU A 247 0.47 17.06 -17.09
C LEU A 247 0.71 18.44 -17.68
N SER A 248 1.71 19.17 -17.16
CA SER A 248 2.06 20.51 -17.68
C SER A 248 2.65 20.48 -19.10
N ALA A 249 3.37 19.41 -19.45
CA ALA A 249 3.99 19.22 -20.76
C ALA A 249 2.99 18.75 -21.84
N GLY A 250 1.83 18.22 -21.43
CA GLY A 250 0.73 17.83 -22.31
C GLY A 250 -0.04 19.00 -22.94
N ASP A 251 0.21 20.24 -22.52
CA ASP A 251 -0.32 21.47 -23.14
C ASP A 251 0.75 22.09 -24.06
N PRO A 252 0.73 21.83 -25.39
CA PRO A 252 1.75 22.32 -26.33
C PRO A 252 1.75 23.85 -26.51
N THR A 253 0.97 24.61 -25.73
CA THR A 253 0.87 26.07 -25.83
C THR A 253 1.41 26.83 -24.63
N ARG A 254 1.86 26.16 -23.56
CA ARG A 254 2.46 26.84 -22.39
C ARG A 254 3.98 26.70 -22.38
N GLU A 255 4.66 27.72 -22.90
CA GLU A 255 6.07 27.95 -22.60
C GLU A 255 6.27 27.98 -21.07
N VAL A 256 7.02 27.02 -20.55
CA VAL A 256 7.54 27.06 -19.19
C VAL A 256 8.63 28.13 -19.15
N ALA A 257 8.26 29.35 -18.74
CA ALA A 257 9.22 30.39 -18.44
C ALA A 257 9.94 30.06 -17.12
N PHE A 258 11.25 29.81 -17.20
CA PHE A 258 12.12 29.76 -16.04
C PHE A 258 12.38 31.19 -15.54
N PRO A 259 12.29 31.48 -14.23
CA PRO A 259 12.85 32.72 -13.69
C PRO A 259 14.38 32.60 -13.64
N ASP A 260 15.06 33.67 -14.07
CA ASP A 260 16.52 33.84 -14.02
C ASP A 260 17.11 33.68 -12.60
#